data_AF-A0A9E3ECR5-F1
#
_entry.id   AF-A0A9E3ECR5-F1
#
_cell.length_a   1.000
_cell.length_b   1.000
_cell.length_c   1.000
_cell.angle_alpha   90.00
_cell.angle_beta   90.00
_cell.angle_gamma   90.00
#
_symmetry.space_group_name_H-M   'P 1'
#
loop_
_entity.id
_entity.type
_entity.pdbx_description
1 polymer ?
#
loop_
_entity_poly.entity_id
_entity_poly.type
_entity_poly.pdbx_seq_one_letter_code
_entity_poly.pdbx_strand_id
1 'polypeptide(L)'
;MTAWTVQCGYAAYYANVVTVEADTLAQALEAAIEAANDDPHWKALDHCGPTFVDAAAEGADADPWRGGGYASALPIPACFTEAGEPPLATLIMDGGLIHEVRLDHGACRIAVHDYDVEGVEPERLERDAEGRPFLRTLWGAWPDEPPPDPALPSADPGGG
;
A
#
# COMPACT_ATOMS: atom_id res chain seq x y z
N MET A 1 -15.63 -7.76 -19.15
CA MET A 1 -15.01 -6.45 -18.88
C MET A 1 -16.07 -5.39 -18.96
N THR A 2 -16.27 -4.74 -17.83
CA THR A 2 -17.19 -3.65 -17.61
C THR A 2 -16.34 -2.40 -17.37
N ALA A 3 -16.77 -1.26 -17.91
CA ALA A 3 -16.16 0.02 -17.63
C ALA A 3 -16.55 0.49 -16.22
N TRP A 4 -15.63 1.08 -15.49
CA TRP A 4 -15.86 1.64 -14.17
C TRP A 4 -15.26 3.03 -14.09
N THR A 5 -16.00 4.00 -13.56
CA THR A 5 -15.48 5.32 -13.21
C THR A 5 -15.25 5.37 -11.70
N VAL A 6 -14.01 5.66 -11.30
CA VAL A 6 -13.57 5.62 -9.90
C VAL A 6 -12.88 6.95 -9.58
N GLN A 7 -13.29 7.58 -8.47
CA GLN A 7 -12.57 8.69 -7.88
C GLN A 7 -11.60 8.16 -6.81
N CYS A 8 -10.32 8.32 -7.08
CA CYS A 8 -9.22 8.11 -6.15
C CYS A 8 -8.85 9.41 -5.45
N GLY A 9 -8.39 9.31 -4.20
CA GLY A 9 -7.93 10.42 -3.37
C GLY A 9 -6.64 10.08 -2.63
N TYR A 10 -5.96 11.09 -2.10
CA TYR A 10 -4.92 10.91 -1.08
C TYR A 10 -5.06 11.98 0.01
N ALA A 11 -4.39 11.79 1.16
CA ALA A 11 -4.61 12.54 2.40
C ALA A 11 -4.37 14.08 2.34
N ALA A 12 -4.00 14.63 1.18
CA ALA A 12 -4.00 16.08 0.94
C ALA A 12 -5.25 16.58 0.20
N TYR A 13 -6.30 15.76 0.11
CA TYR A 13 -7.60 16.08 -0.49
C TYR A 13 -7.55 16.46 -1.98
N TYR A 14 -6.60 15.88 -2.71
CA TYR A 14 -6.63 15.86 -4.17
C TYR A 14 -7.44 14.65 -4.64
N ALA A 15 -8.14 14.81 -5.76
CA ALA A 15 -8.98 13.77 -6.37
C ALA A 15 -8.57 13.52 -7.83
N ASN A 16 -8.49 12.25 -8.24
CA ASN A 16 -8.31 11.83 -9.63
C ASN A 16 -9.48 10.92 -10.00
N VAL A 17 -10.15 11.23 -11.10
CA VAL A 17 -11.25 10.41 -11.61
C VAL A 17 -10.70 9.63 -12.79
N VAL A 18 -10.60 8.31 -12.61
CA VAL A 18 -10.07 7.39 -13.61
C VAL A 18 -11.17 6.48 -14.12
N THR A 19 -11.07 6.10 -15.39
CA THR A 19 -11.94 5.08 -16.00
C THR A 19 -11.10 3.84 -16.29
N VAL A 20 -11.54 2.69 -15.78
CA VAL A 20 -10.84 1.40 -15.92
C VAL A 20 -11.79 0.30 -16.38
N GLU A 21 -11.22 -0.77 -16.96
CA GLU A 21 -11.97 -1.95 -17.40
C GLU A 21 -11.65 -3.13 -16.49
N ALA A 22 -12.69 -3.71 -15.87
CA ALA A 22 -12.53 -4.87 -14.99
C ALA A 22 -13.80 -5.73 -14.96
N ASP A 23 -13.68 -6.98 -14.53
CA ASP A 23 -14.83 -7.88 -14.44
C ASP A 23 -15.58 -7.76 -13.10
N THR A 24 -14.92 -7.22 -12.07
CA THR A 24 -15.50 -7.01 -10.74
C THR A 24 -15.15 -5.63 -10.19
N LEU A 25 -15.96 -5.13 -9.25
CA LEU A 25 -15.69 -3.87 -8.57
C LEU A 25 -14.32 -3.89 -7.88
N ALA A 26 -13.97 -4.95 -7.13
CA ALA A 26 -12.69 -5.03 -6.43
C ALA A 26 -11.49 -4.88 -7.37
N GLN A 27 -11.51 -5.59 -8.50
CA GLN A 27 -10.48 -5.46 -9.54
C GLN A 27 -10.45 -4.05 -10.15
N ALA A 28 -11.62 -3.41 -10.33
CA ALA A 28 -11.70 -2.04 -10.80
C ALA A 28 -11.06 -1.06 -9.79
N LEU A 29 -11.28 -1.25 -8.50
CA LEU A 29 -10.70 -0.39 -7.46
C LEU A 29 -9.18 -0.54 -7.38
N GLU A 30 -8.66 -1.76 -7.47
CA GLU A 30 -7.21 -2.03 -7.55
C GLU A 30 -6.59 -1.35 -8.77
N ALA A 31 -7.16 -1.59 -9.96
CA ALA A 31 -6.69 -1.01 -11.21
C ALA A 31 -6.79 0.53 -11.21
N ALA A 32 -7.80 1.10 -10.57
CA ALA A 32 -7.97 2.55 -10.45
C ALA A 32 -6.90 3.18 -9.55
N ILE A 33 -6.51 2.52 -8.45
CA ILE A 33 -5.42 2.99 -7.59
C ILE A 33 -4.09 2.95 -8.36
N GLU A 34 -3.81 1.86 -9.08
CA GLU A 34 -2.62 1.75 -9.93
C GLU A 34 -2.58 2.85 -11.00
N ALA A 35 -3.69 3.02 -11.74
CA ALA A 35 -3.80 4.04 -12.78
C ALA A 35 -3.65 5.47 -12.23
N ALA A 36 -4.21 5.75 -11.05
CA ALA A 36 -4.03 7.03 -10.39
C ALA A 36 -2.56 7.26 -10.03
N ASN A 37 -1.87 6.27 -9.43
CA ASN A 37 -0.46 6.38 -9.06
C ASN A 37 0.49 6.56 -10.25
N ASP A 38 0.12 6.05 -11.43
CA ASP A 38 0.89 6.22 -12.67
C ASP A 38 0.73 7.61 -13.31
N ASP A 39 -0.26 8.42 -12.90
CA ASP A 39 -0.46 9.76 -13.44
C ASP A 39 0.67 10.71 -12.95
N PRO A 40 1.45 11.32 -13.86
CA PRO A 40 2.56 12.19 -13.49
C PRO A 40 2.14 13.47 -12.74
N HIS A 41 0.86 13.86 -12.84
CA HIS A 41 0.26 14.96 -12.08
C HIS A 41 -0.30 14.50 -10.73
N TRP A 42 -0.35 13.19 -10.48
CA TRP A 42 -0.80 12.54 -9.26
C TRP A 42 0.39 12.10 -8.40
N LYS A 43 1.18 13.07 -7.96
CA LYS A 43 2.32 12.82 -7.08
C LYS A 43 2.05 13.41 -5.71
N ALA A 44 1.74 12.53 -4.76
CA ALA A 44 1.78 12.86 -3.34
C ALA A 44 3.17 13.37 -2.97
N LEU A 45 3.23 14.38 -2.09
CA LEU A 45 4.46 14.65 -1.34
C LEU A 45 4.72 13.45 -0.42
N ASP A 46 5.97 13.15 -0.09
CA ASP A 46 6.37 11.94 0.68
C ASP A 46 5.63 11.74 2.02
N HIS A 47 4.92 12.75 2.52
CA HIS A 47 4.16 12.74 3.77
C HIS A 47 2.64 12.58 3.60
N CYS A 48 2.13 12.49 2.37
CA CYS A 48 0.72 12.19 2.13
C CYS A 48 0.54 10.67 2.08
N GLY A 49 -0.40 10.13 2.86
CA GLY A 49 -0.68 8.69 2.93
C GLY A 49 -1.02 8.06 1.57
N PRO A 50 -1.22 6.73 1.52
CA PRO A 50 -1.47 6.00 0.28
C PRO A 50 -2.73 6.50 -0.45
N THR A 51 -2.76 6.30 -1.77
CA THR A 51 -3.97 6.52 -2.58
C THR A 51 -5.09 5.60 -2.11
N PHE A 52 -6.27 6.15 -1.92
CA PHE A 52 -7.51 5.45 -1.56
C PHE A 52 -8.63 5.79 -2.55
N VAL A 53 -9.77 5.11 -2.43
CA VAL A 53 -10.98 5.31 -3.22
C VAL A 53 -12.02 6.05 -2.39
N ASP A 54 -12.48 7.18 -2.92
CA ASP A 54 -13.61 7.93 -2.38
C ASP A 54 -14.94 7.37 -2.88
N ALA A 55 -15.01 7.07 -4.18
CA ALA A 55 -16.26 6.74 -4.84
C ALA A 55 -16.07 5.98 -6.16
N ALA A 56 -17.03 5.13 -6.52
CA ALA A 56 -17.06 4.41 -7.79
C ALA A 56 -18.48 4.28 -8.36
N ALA A 57 -18.57 4.20 -9.69
CA ALA A 57 -19.77 3.87 -10.46
C ALA A 57 -19.45 2.90 -11.60
N GLU A 58 -20.45 2.13 -12.01
CA GLU A 58 -20.39 1.30 -13.21
C GLU A 58 -20.73 2.15 -14.45
N GLY A 59 -19.94 1.98 -15.52
CA GLY A 59 -20.03 2.73 -16.76
C GLY A 59 -18.89 3.75 -16.92
N ALA A 60 -18.49 3.99 -18.17
CA ALA A 60 -17.56 5.06 -18.51
C ALA A 60 -18.23 6.43 -18.33
N ASP A 61 -17.49 7.37 -17.75
CA ASP A 61 -17.94 8.74 -17.44
C ASP A 61 -19.19 8.80 -16.53
N ALA A 62 -19.49 7.71 -15.82
CA ALA A 62 -20.58 7.68 -14.85
C ALA A 62 -20.22 8.53 -13.62
N ASP A 63 -21.20 9.24 -13.06
CA ASP A 63 -21.00 9.98 -11.81
C ASP A 63 -20.71 9.00 -10.67
N PRO A 64 -19.49 9.00 -10.07
CA PRO A 64 -19.16 8.08 -9.00
C PRO A 64 -19.91 8.40 -7.69
N TRP A 65 -20.54 9.58 -7.60
CA TRP A 65 -21.30 10.04 -6.44
C TRP A 65 -22.82 9.85 -6.62
N ARG A 66 -23.52 9.51 -5.54
CA ARG A 66 -24.99 9.41 -5.56
C ARG A 66 -25.62 10.79 -5.69
N GLY A 67 -26.08 11.13 -6.89
CA GLY A 67 -26.94 12.28 -7.14
C GLY A 67 -26.36 13.61 -6.64
N GLY A 68 -25.04 13.79 -6.77
CA GLY A 68 -24.31 14.96 -6.26
C GLY A 68 -24.15 15.05 -4.73
N GLY A 69 -24.35 13.95 -4.01
CA GLY A 69 -24.16 13.86 -2.56
C GLY A 69 -22.74 13.44 -2.13
N TYR A 70 -22.55 13.30 -0.82
CA TYR A 70 -21.28 12.88 -0.18
C TYR A 70 -21.13 11.36 -0.02
N ALA A 71 -21.85 10.57 -0.82
CA ALA A 71 -21.80 9.11 -0.75
C ALA A 71 -21.54 8.51 -2.13
N SER A 72 -20.68 7.50 -2.18
CA SER A 72 -20.42 6.78 -3.42
C SER A 72 -21.67 6.09 -3.98
N ALA A 73 -21.78 6.05 -5.31
CA ALA A 73 -22.81 5.32 -6.05
C ALA A 73 -22.80 3.83 -5.67
N LEU A 74 -21.61 3.23 -5.57
CA LEU A 74 -21.38 1.85 -5.18
C LEU A 74 -20.78 1.73 -3.76
N PRO A 75 -21.05 0.63 -3.04
CA PRO A 75 -20.41 0.39 -1.76
C PRO A 75 -18.91 0.12 -1.96
N ILE A 76 -18.07 0.98 -1.40
CA ILE A 76 -16.61 0.81 -1.42
C ILE A 76 -16.21 -0.08 -0.22
N PRO A 77 -15.52 -1.22 -0.44
CA PRO A 77 -15.01 -2.03 0.66
C PRO A 77 -14.04 -1.22 1.52
N ALA A 78 -14.10 -1.44 2.84
CA ALA A 78 -13.34 -0.63 3.80
C ALA A 78 -11.85 -0.53 3.43
N CYS A 79 -11.22 -1.65 3.05
CA CYS A 79 -9.80 -1.72 2.68
C CYS A 79 -9.35 -0.80 1.53
N PHE A 80 -10.29 -0.25 0.74
CA PHE A 80 -9.98 0.71 -0.30
C PHE A 80 -10.21 2.17 0.13
N THR A 81 -10.78 2.43 1.30
CA THR A 81 -11.09 3.78 1.78
C THR A 81 -9.97 4.33 2.66
N GLU A 82 -9.89 5.66 2.82
CA GLU A 82 -8.89 6.30 3.70
C GLU A 82 -8.99 5.81 5.15
N ALA A 83 -10.21 5.64 5.65
CA ALA A 83 -10.52 5.15 6.99
C ALA A 83 -10.56 3.62 7.07
N GLY A 84 -10.11 2.94 6.02
CA GLY A 84 -10.24 1.52 5.83
C GLY A 84 -9.62 0.64 6.91
N GLU A 85 -10.12 -0.59 7.02
CA GLU A 85 -9.48 -1.60 7.86
C GLU A 85 -8.00 -1.74 7.45
N PRO A 86 -7.06 -1.68 8.40
CA PRO A 86 -5.65 -1.81 8.08
C PRO A 86 -5.37 -3.19 7.47
N PRO A 87 -4.31 -3.33 6.63
CA PRO A 87 -3.91 -4.62 6.09
C PRO A 87 -3.79 -5.68 7.20
N LEU A 88 -4.38 -6.85 6.98
CA LEU A 88 -4.27 -7.98 7.90
C LEU A 88 -3.25 -8.98 7.35
N ALA A 89 -2.15 -9.12 8.09
CA ALA A 89 -1.18 -10.18 7.87
C ALA A 89 -1.55 -11.41 8.71
N THR A 90 -1.80 -12.54 8.06
CA THR A 90 -1.98 -13.84 8.72
C THR A 90 -0.76 -14.71 8.46
N LEU A 91 -0.06 -15.11 9.54
CA LEU A 91 1.06 -16.04 9.49
C LEU A 91 0.62 -17.38 10.11
N ILE A 92 0.73 -18.46 9.34
CA ILE A 92 0.47 -19.82 9.83
C ILE A 92 1.81 -20.48 10.12
N MET A 93 2.03 -20.85 11.38
CA MET A 93 3.28 -21.43 11.86
C MET A 93 3.05 -22.78 12.56
N ASP A 94 3.95 -23.73 12.32
CA ASP A 94 4.04 -24.99 13.06
C ASP A 94 5.50 -25.35 13.29
N GLY A 95 5.84 -25.82 14.49
CA GLY A 95 7.22 -26.19 14.86
C GLY A 95 8.28 -25.09 14.69
N GLY A 96 7.88 -23.80 14.71
CA GLY A 96 8.78 -22.66 14.48
C GLY A 96 8.96 -22.26 13.01
N LEU A 97 8.36 -22.98 12.07
CA LEU A 97 8.43 -22.68 10.64
C LEU A 97 7.18 -21.93 10.16
N ILE A 98 7.36 -20.95 9.28
CA ILE A 98 6.27 -20.27 8.59
C ILE A 98 5.87 -21.11 7.38
N HIS A 99 4.62 -21.58 7.38
CA HIS A 99 4.05 -22.36 6.28
C HIS A 99 3.36 -21.49 5.24
N GLU A 100 2.66 -20.46 5.71
CA GLU A 100 1.85 -19.60 4.88
C GLU A 100 1.87 -18.17 5.42
N VAL A 101 2.00 -17.22 4.50
CA VAL A 101 1.81 -15.80 4.74
C VAL A 101 0.70 -15.35 3.81
N ARG A 102 -0.41 -14.89 4.39
CA ARG A 102 -1.52 -14.30 3.64
C ARG A 102 -1.67 -12.83 4.02
N LEU A 103 -1.82 -11.99 3.01
CA LEU A 103 -2.12 -10.57 3.16
C LEU A 103 -3.55 -10.34 2.66
N ASP A 104 -4.39 -9.87 3.57
CA ASP A 104 -5.75 -9.44 3.25
C ASP A 104 -5.80 -7.90 3.35
N HIS A 105 -6.61 -7.25 2.50
CA HIS A 105 -6.95 -5.83 2.64
C HIS A 105 -5.81 -4.82 2.47
N GLY A 106 -4.85 -5.10 1.58
CA GLY A 106 -3.85 -4.15 1.13
C GLY A 106 -2.43 -4.68 1.15
N ALA A 107 -1.49 -3.86 0.70
CA ALA A 107 -0.09 -4.21 0.74
C ALA A 107 0.47 -4.02 2.15
N CYS A 108 1.20 -5.02 2.64
CA CYS A 108 1.95 -4.96 3.89
C CYS A 108 3.36 -5.53 3.66
N ARG A 109 4.36 -4.97 4.35
CA ARG A 109 5.71 -5.54 4.41
C ARG A 109 5.89 -6.22 5.75
N ILE A 110 6.17 -7.51 5.71
CA ILE A 110 6.43 -8.33 6.89
C ILE A 110 7.92 -8.64 6.93
N ALA A 111 8.57 -8.29 8.04
CA ALA A 111 9.91 -8.73 8.37
C ALA A 111 9.85 -9.74 9.51
N VAL A 112 10.39 -10.94 9.31
CA VAL A 112 10.56 -11.92 10.38
C VAL A 112 12.03 -11.98 10.73
N HIS A 113 12.31 -11.78 12.01
CA HIS A 113 13.64 -11.93 12.58
C HIS A 113 13.65 -13.23 13.36
N ASP A 114 14.28 -14.25 12.78
CA ASP A 114 14.46 -15.54 13.42
C ASP A 114 15.76 -15.51 14.25
N TYR A 115 15.64 -15.61 15.57
CA TYR A 115 16.76 -15.59 16.50
C TYR A 115 17.33 -16.99 16.75
N ASP A 116 16.67 -18.05 16.28
CA ASP A 116 17.11 -19.45 16.41
C ASP A 116 18.09 -19.80 15.27
N VAL A 117 19.26 -19.16 15.29
CA VAL A 117 20.24 -19.17 14.19
C VAL A 117 21.31 -20.27 14.29
N GLU A 118 21.07 -21.32 15.09
CA GLU A 118 22.03 -22.41 15.25
C GLU A 118 22.27 -23.13 13.91
N GLY A 119 23.54 -23.22 13.49
CA GLY A 119 23.91 -23.85 12.23
C GLY A 119 23.72 -22.99 10.96
N VAL A 120 23.32 -21.72 11.10
CA VAL A 120 23.25 -20.77 9.99
C VAL A 120 24.62 -20.15 9.73
N GLU A 121 25.01 -20.05 8.45
CA GLU A 121 26.28 -19.44 8.05
C GLU A 121 26.37 -17.96 8.51
N PRO A 122 27.47 -17.52 9.15
CA PRO A 122 27.59 -16.18 9.72
C PRO A 122 27.33 -15.02 8.73
N GLU A 123 27.63 -15.23 7.45
CA GLU A 123 27.44 -14.24 6.38
C GLU A 123 25.97 -13.97 6.06
N ARG A 124 25.07 -14.87 6.48
CA ARG A 124 23.61 -14.74 6.30
C ARG A 124 22.92 -14.08 7.50
N LEU A 125 23.66 -13.77 8.56
CA LEU A 125 23.12 -13.24 9.81
C LEU A 125 23.21 -11.74 9.87
N GLU A 126 22.10 -11.10 10.21
CA GLU A 126 22.03 -9.70 10.58
C GLU A 126 22.15 -9.55 12.10
N ARG A 127 22.35 -8.32 12.60
CA ARG A 127 22.42 -8.00 14.03
C ARG A 127 21.42 -6.92 14.40
N ASP A 128 20.73 -7.12 15.52
CA ASP A 128 19.84 -6.08 16.07
C ASP A 128 20.63 -4.97 16.77
N ALA A 129 19.92 -3.98 17.32
CA ALA A 129 20.54 -2.83 17.99
C ALA A 129 21.38 -3.25 19.22
N GLU A 130 21.05 -4.38 19.84
CA GLU A 130 21.76 -4.98 20.96
C GLU A 130 22.90 -5.93 20.51
N GLY A 131 23.08 -6.09 19.20
CA GLY A 131 24.13 -6.91 18.60
C GLY A 131 23.81 -8.41 18.56
N ARG A 132 22.57 -8.84 18.86
CA ARG A 132 22.17 -10.25 18.80
C ARG A 132 21.99 -10.68 17.34
N PRO A 133 22.53 -11.85 16.94
CA PRO A 133 22.38 -12.33 15.57
C PRO A 133 20.96 -12.82 15.30
N PHE A 134 20.46 -12.58 14.10
CA PHE A 134 19.20 -13.13 13.61
C PHE A 134 19.26 -13.37 12.10
N LEU A 135 18.44 -14.29 11.59
CA LEU A 135 18.18 -14.48 10.17
C LEU A 135 16.96 -13.66 9.78
N ARG A 136 17.10 -12.77 8.80
CA ARG A 136 16.00 -11.95 8.31
C ARG A 136 15.32 -12.61 7.11
N THR A 137 14.00 -12.67 7.15
CA THR A 137 13.17 -13.00 5.98
C THR A 137 12.15 -11.89 5.76
N LEU A 138 11.97 -11.50 4.50
CA LEU A 138 11.06 -10.43 4.10
C LEU A 138 9.95 -10.97 3.19
N TRP A 139 8.72 -10.53 3.44
CA TRP A 139 7.57 -10.76 2.57
C TRP A 139 6.90 -9.43 2.28
N GLY A 140 6.45 -9.24 1.04
CA GLY A 140 5.69 -8.06 0.63
C GLY A 140 5.81 -7.81 -0.87
N ALA A 141 4.94 -6.92 -1.38
CA ALA A 141 4.95 -6.49 -2.78
C ALA A 141 5.96 -5.37 -3.08
N TRP A 142 6.57 -4.79 -2.04
CA TRP A 142 7.56 -3.73 -2.19
C TRP A 142 8.97 -4.28 -2.44
N PRO A 143 9.80 -3.56 -3.20
CA PRO A 143 11.19 -3.95 -3.43
C PRO A 143 11.95 -4.15 -2.11
N ASP A 144 12.89 -5.11 -2.11
CA ASP A 144 13.69 -5.48 -0.93
C ASP A 144 14.50 -4.30 -0.38
N GLU A 145 14.86 -3.33 -1.21
CA GLU A 145 15.45 -2.08 -0.77
C GLU A 145 14.34 -1.05 -0.45
N PRO A 146 14.33 -0.46 0.76
CA PRO A 146 13.56 0.76 0.96
C PRO A 146 14.05 1.81 -0.05
N PRO A 147 13.17 2.68 -0.58
CA PRO A 147 13.63 3.82 -1.37
C PRO A 147 14.68 4.59 -0.54
N PRO A 148 15.75 5.10 -1.17
CA PRO A 148 16.76 5.85 -0.45
C PRO A 148 16.06 6.97 0.32
N ASP A 149 16.42 7.12 1.60
CA ASP A 149 15.91 8.22 2.42
C ASP A 149 16.12 9.52 1.62
N PRO A 150 15.08 10.35 1.41
CA PRO A 150 15.25 11.62 0.73
C PRO A 150 16.30 12.38 1.52
N ALA A 151 17.44 12.67 0.86
CA ALA A 151 18.53 13.40 1.48
C ALA A 151 17.94 14.69 2.05
N LEU A 152 17.90 14.79 3.39
CA LEU A 152 17.47 16.01 4.05
C LEU A 152 18.32 17.14 3.46
N PRO A 153 17.70 18.23 2.96
CA PRO A 153 18.46 19.35 2.43
C PRO A 153 19.42 19.78 3.53
N SER A 154 20.72 19.70 3.22
CA SER A 154 21.79 20.12 4.12
C SER A 154 21.46 21.52 4.59
N ALA A 155 21.23 21.68 5.90
CA ALA A 155 21.00 22.98 6.50
C ALA A 155 22.17 23.89 6.10
N ASP A 156 21.86 24.96 5.36
CA ASP A 156 22.86 25.97 4.99
C ASP A 156 23.52 26.48 6.26
N PRO A 157 24.84 26.32 6.43
CA PRO A 157 25.54 26.87 7.56
C PRO A 157 25.84 28.33 7.24
N GLY A 158 24.91 29.24 7.54
CA GLY A 158 25.27 30.66 7.51
C GLY A 158 24.13 31.64 7.33
N GLY A 159 23.49 32.02 8.43
CA GLY A 159 22.81 33.30 8.56
C GLY A 159 23.33 34.01 9.80
N GLY A 160 24.45 34.72 9.65
CA GLY A 160 25.04 35.62 10.63
C GLY A 160 25.39 36.95 9.98
#